data_AF-A0A7S0WD28-F1
#
_entry.id   AF-A0A7S0WD28-F1
#
_cell.length_a   1.000
_cell.length_b   1.000
_cell.length_c   1.000
_cell.angle_alpha   90.00
_cell.angle_beta   90.00
_cell.angle_gamma   90.00
#
_symmetry.space_group_name_H-M   'P 1'
#
loop_
_entity.id
_entity.type
_entity.pdbx_description
1 polymer ?
#
loop_
_entity_poly.entity_id
_entity_poly.type
_entity_poly.pdbx_seq_one_letter_code
_entity_poly.pdbx_strand_id
1 'polypeptide(L)'
;WHDDDDDYYGRRTFSPSRKDDGVIEIVAVSGALHLGQLNVRMSTPVRIAQARDVSIELKRKLPVQVDGEPWLQRRGRLDVRLQDSFRMLKKRTNDNTNA
;
A
#
# COMPACT_ATOMS: atom_id res chain seq x y z
N TRP A 1 1.43 3.92 17.68
CA TRP A 1 2.42 3.63 16.62
C TRP A 1 3.50 2.76 17.24
N HIS A 2 3.15 1.49 17.40
CA HIS A 2 4.06 0.37 17.59
C HIS A 2 3.35 -0.75 16.82
N ASP A 3 3.95 -1.18 15.72
CA ASP A 3 3.50 -2.32 14.94
C ASP A 3 4.07 -3.57 15.65
N ASP A 4 3.54 -3.90 16.82
CA ASP A 4 3.85 -5.15 17.55
C ASP A 4 2.70 -6.15 17.35
N ASP A 5 2.20 -6.26 16.11
CA ASP A 5 1.35 -7.37 15.71
C ASP A 5 2.27 -8.46 15.13
N ASP A 6 2.83 -9.29 16.01
CA ASP A 6 3.43 -10.57 15.63
C ASP A 6 2.33 -11.47 15.03
N ASP A 7 2.30 -11.55 13.70
CA ASP A 7 1.36 -12.37 12.95
C ASP A 7 1.65 -13.88 13.08
N TYR A 8 0.66 -14.59 13.64
CA TYR A 8 0.59 -16.03 13.96
C TYR A 8 0.69 -17.00 12.75
N TYR A 9 1.12 -16.53 11.58
CA TYR A 9 1.38 -17.33 10.36
C TYR A 9 2.82 -17.10 9.87
N GLY A 10 3.80 -17.62 10.62
CA GLY A 10 5.12 -17.98 10.12
C GLY A 10 5.74 -17.07 9.04
N ARG A 11 6.42 -16.00 9.50
CA ARG A 11 7.56 -15.34 8.84
C ARG A 11 7.29 -14.67 7.48
N ARG A 12 6.58 -13.54 7.51
CA ARG A 12 6.85 -12.40 6.62
C ARG A 12 6.79 -11.08 7.39
N THR A 13 7.87 -10.74 8.08
CA THR A 13 8.05 -9.39 8.62
C THR A 13 8.17 -8.42 7.45
N PHE A 14 7.07 -7.75 7.13
CA PHE A 14 7.07 -6.70 6.13
C PHE A 14 7.80 -5.46 6.65
N SER A 15 8.58 -4.81 5.80
CA SER A 15 9.27 -3.57 6.17
C SER A 15 8.27 -2.43 6.39
N PRO A 16 8.62 -1.38 7.17
CA PRO A 16 7.80 -0.18 7.29
C PRO A 16 7.56 0.46 5.91
N SER A 17 6.33 0.92 5.68
CA SER A 17 5.97 1.55 4.40
C SER A 17 6.76 2.84 4.17
N ARG A 18 7.31 2.98 2.97
CA ARG A 18 8.06 4.15 2.53
C ARG A 18 7.63 4.56 1.13
N LYS A 19 7.76 5.86 0.84
CA LYS A 19 7.38 6.44 -0.47
C LYS A 19 8.57 6.59 -1.42
N ASP A 20 9.78 6.38 -0.91
CA ASP A 20 11.05 6.74 -1.54
C ASP A 20 12.00 5.56 -1.71
N ASP A 21 11.57 4.33 -1.41
CA ASP A 21 12.37 3.12 -1.53
C ASP A 21 12.06 2.32 -2.81
N GLY A 22 11.02 2.72 -3.56
CA GLY A 22 10.58 2.08 -4.79
C GLY A 22 9.91 0.72 -4.58
N VAL A 23 9.38 0.45 -3.40
CA VAL A 23 8.62 -0.76 -3.07
C VAL A 23 7.13 -0.44 -3.03
N ILE A 24 6.32 -1.31 -3.65
CA ILE A 24 4.86 -1.24 -3.66
C ILE A 24 4.31 -2.14 -2.54
N GLU A 25 3.43 -1.57 -1.72
CA GLU A 25 2.65 -2.31 -0.73
C GLU A 25 1.39 -2.89 -1.37
N ILE A 26 1.21 -4.20 -1.25
CA ILE A 26 0.02 -4.89 -1.74
C ILE A 26 -0.81 -5.29 -0.53
N VAL A 27 -2.00 -4.70 -0.42
CA VAL A 27 -2.89 -4.88 0.74
C VAL A 27 -4.32 -5.23 0.29
N ALA A 28 -5.04 -5.94 1.16
CA ALA A 28 -6.46 -6.24 1.00
C ALA A 28 -7.31 -5.47 2.01
N VAL A 29 -8.48 -5.02 1.55
CA VAL A 29 -9.52 -4.42 2.38
C VAL A 29 -10.81 -5.22 2.20
N SER A 30 -11.40 -5.64 3.31
CA SER A 30 -12.56 -6.55 3.31
C SER A 30 -13.87 -5.78 3.49
N GLY A 31 -14.42 -5.28 2.39
CA GLY A 31 -15.74 -4.65 2.35
C GLY A 31 -15.78 -3.21 2.89
N ALA A 32 -16.98 -2.62 2.86
CA ALA A 32 -17.17 -1.19 3.13
C ALA A 32 -16.95 -0.81 4.60
N LEU A 33 -17.35 -1.67 5.55
CA LEU A 33 -17.14 -1.41 6.98
C LEU A 33 -15.65 -1.37 7.33
N HIS A 34 -14.87 -2.35 6.86
CA HIS A 34 -13.42 -2.36 7.05
C HIS A 34 -12.79 -1.10 6.43
N LEU A 35 -13.17 -0.75 5.19
CA LEU A 35 -12.70 0.48 4.57
C LEU A 35 -13.05 1.74 5.39
N GLY A 36 -14.25 1.80 5.96
CA GLY A 36 -14.66 2.88 6.86
C GLY A 36 -13.79 2.97 8.12
N GLN A 37 -13.47 1.84 8.73
CA GLN A 37 -12.56 1.77 9.88
C GLN A 37 -11.14 2.21 9.53
N LEU A 38 -10.64 1.89 8.33
CA LEU A 38 -9.35 2.38 7.83
C LEU A 38 -9.32 3.91 7.74
N ASN A 39 -10.40 4.52 7.23
CA ASN A 39 -10.50 5.97 7.09
C ASN A 39 -10.43 6.71 8.44
N VAL A 40 -10.98 6.12 9.51
CA VAL A 40 -10.92 6.66 10.88
C VAL A 40 -9.75 6.12 11.71
N ARG A 41 -8.85 5.33 11.09
CA ARG A 41 -7.65 4.75 11.72
C ARG A 41 -7.95 3.80 12.89
N MET A 42 -9.08 3.09 12.83
CA MET A 42 -9.50 2.08 13.81
C MET A 42 -9.20 0.64 13.35
N SER A 43 -8.62 0.47 12.16
CA SER A 43 -8.20 -0.84 11.62
C SER A 43 -6.94 -0.66 10.77
N THR A 44 -6.28 -1.78 10.45
CA THR A 44 -5.18 -1.88 9.49
C THR A 44 -5.60 -2.75 8.31
N PRO A 45 -5.10 -2.47 7.10
CA PRO A 45 -5.41 -3.31 5.95
C PRO A 45 -4.62 -4.63 6.05
N VAL A 46 -5.14 -5.69 5.44
CA VAL A 46 -4.45 -7.00 5.44
C VAL A 46 -3.26 -6.92 4.50
N ARG A 47 -2.04 -7.03 5.03
CA ARG A 47 -0.81 -6.98 4.21
C ARG A 47 -0.62 -8.31 3.47
N ILE A 48 -0.45 -8.25 2.15
CA ILE A 48 -0.32 -9.43 1.28
C ILE A 48 1.13 -9.61 0.83
N ALA A 49 1.75 -8.54 0.34
CA ALA A 49 3.09 -8.58 -0.24
C ALA A 49 3.75 -7.18 -0.29
N GLN A 50 5.07 -7.18 -0.47
CA GLN A 50 5.89 -6.01 -0.81
C GLN A 50 6.76 -6.37 -2.02
N ALA A 51 6.75 -5.56 -3.08
CA ALA A 51 7.51 -5.85 -4.30
C ALA A 51 7.82 -4.59 -5.13
N ARG A 52 8.84 -4.65 -5.98
CA ARG A 52 9.21 -3.55 -6.91
C ARG A 52 8.53 -3.62 -8.26
N ASP A 53 8.15 -4.83 -8.68
CA ASP A 53 7.46 -5.13 -9.93
C ASP A 53 6.29 -6.07 -9.59
N VAL A 54 5.08 -5.67 -9.96
CA VAL A 54 3.84 -6.35 -9.58
C VAL A 54 3.00 -6.59 -10.82
N SER A 55 2.66 -7.86 -11.06
CA SER A 55 1.73 -8.26 -12.10
C SER A 55 0.42 -8.74 -11.47
N ILE A 56 -0.68 -8.07 -11.82
CA ILE A 56 -2.03 -8.36 -11.33
C ILE A 56 -2.85 -8.93 -12.47
N GLU A 57 -3.33 -10.16 -12.31
CA GLU A 57 -4.24 -10.79 -13.27
C GLU A 57 -5.70 -10.59 -12.85
N LEU A 58 -6.45 -9.89 -13.69
CA LEU A 58 -7.87 -9.65 -13.52
C LEU A 58 -8.67 -10.69 -14.30
N LYS A 59 -9.29 -11.62 -13.57
CA LYS A 59 -10.11 -12.71 -14.15
C LYS A 59 -11.46 -12.24 -14.72
N ARG A 60 -11.88 -11.01 -14.38
CA ARG A 60 -13.14 -10.39 -14.82
C ARG A 60 -13.00 -8.88 -14.91
N LYS A 61 -14.03 -8.23 -15.45
CA LYS A 61 -14.11 -6.76 -15.49
C LYS A 61 -14.29 -6.22 -14.06
N LEU A 62 -13.44 -5.27 -13.65
CA LEU A 62 -13.41 -4.73 -12.29
C LEU A 62 -13.18 -3.21 -12.30
N PRO A 63 -13.78 -2.45 -11.35
CA PRO A 63 -13.47 -1.03 -11.19
C PRO A 63 -12.04 -0.87 -10.68
N VAL A 64 -11.30 0.05 -11.27
CA VAL A 64 -9.93 0.43 -10.89
C VAL A 64 -9.88 1.95 -10.80
N GLN A 65 -9.01 2.46 -9.92
CA GLN A 65 -8.81 3.89 -9.74
C GLN A 65 -7.31 4.15 -9.55
N VAL A 66 -6.78 5.18 -10.21
CA VAL A 66 -5.40 5.65 -10.08
C VAL A 66 -5.43 7.17 -10.04
N ASP A 67 -4.74 7.76 -9.06
CA ASP A 67 -4.60 9.21 -8.89
C ASP A 67 -5.90 10.02 -8.98
N GLY A 68 -7.00 9.44 -8.49
CA GLY A 68 -8.33 10.07 -8.52
C GLY A 68 -9.20 9.69 -9.72
N GLU A 69 -8.62 9.17 -10.80
CA GLU A 69 -9.34 8.84 -12.04
C GLU A 69 -9.87 7.39 -12.01
N PRO A 70 -11.20 7.17 -11.99
CA PRO A 70 -11.78 5.83 -12.01
C PRO A 70 -12.00 5.32 -13.45
N TRP A 71 -11.80 4.03 -13.66
CA TRP A 71 -12.21 3.35 -14.89
C TRP A 71 -12.64 1.91 -14.63
N LEU A 72 -13.27 1.30 -15.65
CA LEU A 72 -13.70 -0.08 -15.59
C LEU A 72 -12.77 -0.96 -16.43
N GLN A 73 -11.79 -1.57 -15.75
CA GLN A 73 -10.75 -2.39 -16.37
C GLN A 73 -11.32 -3.71 -16.88
N ARG A 74 -11.06 -4.06 -18.15
CA ARG A 74 -11.40 -5.38 -18.71
C ARG A 74 -10.50 -6.45 -18.10
N ARG A 75 -10.93 -7.72 -18.21
CA ARG A 75 -10.07 -8.87 -17.88
C ARG A 75 -8.71 -8.72 -18.59
N GLY A 76 -7.63 -9.10 -17.92
CA GLY A 76 -6.28 -8.94 -18.45
C GLY A 76 -5.23 -8.82 -17.34
N ARG A 77 -4.00 -8.52 -17.75
CA ARG A 77 -2.86 -8.31 -16.85
C ARG A 77 -2.58 -6.81 -16.70
N LEU A 78 -2.39 -6.37 -15.47
CA LEU A 78 -1.90 -5.03 -15.13
C LEU A 78 -0.50 -5.17 -14.52
N ASP A 79 0.48 -4.53 -15.13
CA ASP A 79 1.85 -4.49 -14.61
C ASP A 79 2.12 -3.13 -13.98
N VAL A 80 2.54 -3.13 -12.71
CA VAL A 80 2.80 -1.94 -11.91
C VAL A 80 4.24 -1.98 -11.43
N ARG A 81 5.01 -0.96 -11.81
CA ARG A 81 6.41 -0.79 -11.41
C ARG A 81 6.75 0.69 -11.38
N LEU A 82 7.75 1.04 -10.58
CA LEU A 82 8.31 2.39 -10.58
C LEU A 82 9.01 2.65 -11.92
N GLN A 83 8.52 3.62 -12.69
CA GLN A 83 9.13 4.02 -13.97
C GLN A 83 10.07 5.22 -13.81
N ASP A 84 9.69 6.20 -12.99
CA ASP A 84 10.47 7.41 -12.73
C ASP A 84 10.24 7.89 -11.29
N SER A 85 11.13 8.75 -10.80
CA SER A 85 11.06 9.32 -9.46
C SER A 85 11.35 10.83 -9.51
N PHE A 86 10.56 11.59 -8.76
CA PHE A 86 10.70 13.04 -8.69
C PHE A 86 11.14 13.48 -7.29
N ARG A 87 11.93 14.56 -7.24
CA ARG A 87 12.29 15.21 -5.98
C ARG A 87 11.11 16.04 -5.49
N MET A 88 10.55 15.66 -4.35
CA MET A 88 9.45 16.38 -3.71
C MET A 88 9.93 17.13 -2.47
N LEU A 89 9.31 18.27 -2.16
CA LEU A 89 9.54 18.96 -0.90
C LEU A 89 8.98 18.10 0.24
N LYS A 90 9.85 17.72 1.18
CA LYS A 90 9.47 17.00 2.40
C LYS A 90 9.48 17.98 3.57
N LYS A 91 8.41 17.98 4.37
CA LYS A 91 8.39 18.69 5.65
C LYS A 91 9.58 18.20 6.50
N ARG A 92 10.40 19.13 6.99
CA ARG A 92 11.44 18.79 7.97
C ARG A 92 10.77 18.24 9.24
N THR A 93 11.12 17.02 9.62
CA THR A 93 10.84 16.53 10.97
C THR A 93 11.90 17.14 11.88
N ASN A 94 11.50 18.04 12.78
CA ASN A 94 12.42 18.53 13.81
C ASN A 94 12.48 17.46 14.90
N ASP A 95 13.43 16.54 14.79
CA ASP A 95 13.77 15.65 15.89
C ASP A 95 14.61 16.48 16.88
N ASN A 96 13.96 17.34 17.66
CA ASN A 96 14.57 17.98 18.83
C ASN A 96 14.80 16.90 19.90
N THR A 97 15.82 16.08 19.70
CA THR A 97 16.46 15.36 20.80
C THR A 97 17.49 16.31 21.38
N ASN A 98 17.11 16.97 22.49
CA ASN A 98 18.08 17.66 23.33
C ASN A 98 19.06 16.60 23.86
N ALA A 99 20.33 16.78 23.50
CA ALA A 99 21.47 16.16 24.15
C ALA A 99 21.60 16.62 25.62
#